data_AF-J4WUM7-F1
#
_entry.id   AF-J4WUM7-F1
#
_cell.length_a   1.000
_cell.length_b   1.000
_cell.length_c   1.000
_cell.angle_alpha   90.00
_cell.angle_beta   90.00
_cell.angle_gamma   90.00
#
_symmetry.space_group_name_H-M   'P 1'
#
loop_
_entity.id
_entity.type
_entity.pdbx_description
1 polymer ?
#
loop_
_entity_poly.entity_id
_entity_poly.type
_entity_poly.pdbx_seq_one_letter_code
_entity_poly.pdbx_strand_id
1 'polypeptide(L)'
;MRRAILAAKSTSEHLANQDVLNTTAGIAVKGADGVLVASAGKNIELVGATLSALGKNGSVLLSAGENITLDTKKLQSQKDMTENAENYLRTKRGTELGTEIRADGNISIAAGNDLKARAATIASTEGTTSLTAGKDITLTAGRETAEDHYGHRHTASGFLSSTRTTIRIDNATDEARGTLVTGKDVNLAAKQDVTLQAANVLADNTTNIAAGRNFTAASEENYAHTDSFKEEKTSGIFSSGGLGFTIGTQQVKSERDSSALTQAGTNIAGFAGDVKITAGDTAHLTSASILAGKNASITAKETQINGRENIYRDVLTQESRTTGLTVSLGHGLLSLGQEIAAPLQRMGEVQDDRLKAVYAWKAGRLIHENFDKGQNPLKDAAGFSLNLSLGTSKSYSRTESVTKEYAGSKIAAGEKATLSAIERDLTIQGSKVEGKNVALTAKQNIQLTAGENRNRTTTQNEASSAGIGVSFSPQGLSGLSLHASKAQGNSKENAS
;
A
#
# COMPACT_ATOMS: atom_id res chain seq x y z
N MET A 1 -24.30 21.30 43.67
CA MET A 1 -23.61 19.99 43.67
C MET A 1 -22.60 19.98 42.52
N ARG A 2 -21.31 19.70 42.77
CA ARG A 2 -20.31 19.53 41.70
C ARG A 2 -20.63 18.22 40.97
N ARG A 3 -21.03 18.29 39.69
CA ARG A 3 -21.30 17.10 38.88
C ARG A 3 -19.97 16.40 38.56
N ALA A 4 -19.89 15.10 38.82
CA ALA A 4 -18.67 14.30 38.70
C ALA A 4 -18.28 14.03 37.23
N ILE A 5 -16.97 13.91 36.99
CA ILE A 5 -16.36 13.43 35.74
C ILE A 5 -15.78 12.03 36.04
N LEU A 6 -15.98 11.08 35.13
CA LEU A 6 -15.33 9.77 35.19
C LEU A 6 -14.24 9.73 34.12
N ALA A 7 -13.01 9.37 34.51
CA ALA A 7 -11.92 9.23 33.57
C ALA A 7 -11.16 7.92 33.83
N ALA A 8 -10.91 7.15 32.77
CA ALA A 8 -10.03 5.98 32.80
C ALA A 8 -9.03 6.10 31.64
N LYS A 9 -7.75 6.24 31.96
CA LYS A 9 -6.70 6.51 30.96
C LYS A 9 -5.57 5.53 31.13
N SER A 10 -5.28 4.77 30.08
CA SER A 10 -4.09 3.93 30.04
C SER A 10 -2.83 4.79 30.00
N THR A 11 -1.78 4.32 30.68
CA THR A 11 -0.50 5.02 30.77
C THR A 11 0.50 4.40 29.81
N SER A 12 1.39 5.23 29.28
CA SER A 12 2.56 4.78 28.53
C SER A 12 3.82 5.18 29.29
N GLU A 13 4.86 4.39 29.15
CA GLU A 13 6.21 4.74 29.54
C GLU A 13 7.02 5.05 28.27
N HIS A 14 7.73 6.17 28.27
CA HIS A 14 8.61 6.56 27.19
C HIS A 14 10.03 6.04 27.49
N LEU A 15 10.44 5.00 26.76
CA LEU A 15 11.81 4.48 26.79
C LEU A 15 12.63 5.12 25.67
N ALA A 16 13.94 4.90 25.69
CA ALA A 16 14.87 5.53 24.73
C ALA A 16 14.48 5.35 23.25
N ASN A 17 13.90 4.20 22.91
CA ASN A 17 13.60 3.81 21.53
C ASN A 17 12.14 3.39 21.31
N GLN A 18 11.29 3.43 22.34
CA GLN A 18 9.90 3.00 22.20
C GLN A 18 9.02 3.50 23.34
N ASP A 19 7.75 3.69 23.01
CA ASP A 19 6.67 3.86 23.96
C ASP A 19 6.11 2.47 24.27
N VAL A 20 6.08 2.14 25.55
CA VAL A 20 5.47 0.89 26.01
C VAL A 20 4.17 1.24 26.71
N LEU A 21 3.11 0.50 26.41
CA LEU A 21 1.90 0.53 27.21
C LEU A 21 2.25 0.02 28.62
N ASN A 22 2.28 0.92 29.60
CA ASN A 22 2.71 0.61 30.96
C ASN A 22 1.56 -0.02 31.76
N THR A 23 0.43 0.68 31.86
CA THR A 23 -0.77 0.18 32.53
C THR A 23 -1.98 0.39 31.64
N THR A 24 -2.73 -0.68 31.38
CA THR A 24 -4.06 -0.57 30.76
C THR A 24 -5.09 -0.22 31.83
N ALA A 25 -5.77 0.91 31.69
CA ALA A 25 -6.91 1.23 32.53
C ALA A 25 -8.10 0.37 32.10
N GLY A 26 -8.71 -0.36 33.03
CA GLY A 26 -9.86 -1.17 32.67
C GLY A 26 -10.73 -1.63 33.83
N ILE A 27 -11.96 -1.99 33.49
CA ILE A 27 -12.96 -2.53 34.42
C ILE A 27 -13.53 -3.78 33.78
N ALA A 28 -13.54 -4.88 34.53
CA ALA A 28 -14.15 -6.13 34.11
C ALA A 28 -15.20 -6.58 35.13
N VAL A 29 -16.41 -6.86 34.67
CA VAL A 29 -17.47 -7.47 35.50
C VAL A 29 -17.54 -8.96 35.18
N LYS A 30 -17.53 -9.78 36.24
CA LYS A 30 -17.61 -11.24 36.18
C LYS A 30 -18.98 -11.69 36.68
N GLY A 31 -19.61 -12.63 35.97
CA GLY A 31 -20.94 -13.16 36.27
C GLY A 31 -21.77 -13.24 34.99
N ALA A 32 -22.54 -14.32 34.81
CA ALA A 32 -23.23 -14.62 33.56
C ALA A 32 -24.12 -13.46 33.06
N ASP A 33 -24.81 -12.78 33.98
CA ASP A 33 -25.67 -11.62 33.72
C ASP A 33 -25.08 -10.32 34.29
N GLY A 34 -23.76 -10.27 34.49
CA GLY A 34 -23.08 -9.14 35.12
C GLY A 34 -23.20 -7.85 34.30
N VAL A 35 -23.59 -6.75 34.94
CA VAL A 35 -23.73 -5.45 34.29
C VAL A 35 -22.66 -4.49 34.77
N LEU A 36 -21.86 -3.95 33.84
CA LEU A 36 -20.95 -2.83 34.09
C LEU A 36 -21.72 -1.53 33.88
N VAL A 37 -21.96 -0.78 34.96
CA VAL A 37 -22.57 0.55 34.89
C VAL A 37 -21.54 1.61 35.24
N ALA A 38 -21.30 2.55 34.34
CA ALA A 38 -20.51 3.75 34.61
C ALA A 38 -21.35 5.00 34.28
N SER A 39 -21.59 5.83 35.30
CA SER A 39 -22.43 7.02 35.19
C SER A 39 -21.69 8.24 35.72
N ALA A 40 -21.68 9.33 34.94
CA ALA A 40 -21.06 10.60 35.31
C ALA A 40 -22.04 11.76 35.14
N GLY A 41 -22.06 12.68 36.11
CA GLY A 41 -22.92 13.86 36.04
C GLY A 41 -22.52 14.85 34.94
N LYS A 42 -21.25 14.84 34.52
CA LYS A 42 -20.72 15.58 33.37
C LYS A 42 -20.23 14.66 32.27
N ASN A 43 -18.94 14.33 32.28
CA ASN A 43 -18.27 13.65 31.17
C ASN A 43 -17.76 12.28 31.58
N ILE A 44 -17.74 11.35 30.63
CA ILE A 44 -16.94 10.12 30.68
C ILE A 44 -15.82 10.24 29.65
N GLU A 45 -14.57 10.07 30.08
CA GLU A 45 -13.40 10.09 29.21
C GLU A 45 -12.61 8.78 29.36
N LEU A 46 -12.53 8.01 28.27
CA LEU A 46 -11.81 6.75 28.20
C LEU A 46 -10.68 6.89 27.16
N VAL A 47 -9.44 6.61 27.55
CA VAL A 47 -8.27 6.77 26.67
C VAL A 47 -7.48 5.47 26.65
N GLY A 48 -7.53 4.74 25.53
CA GLY A 48 -6.92 3.40 25.40
C GLY A 48 -7.37 2.42 26.49
N ALA A 49 -8.57 2.61 27.05
CA ALA A 49 -9.08 1.85 28.19
C ALA A 49 -9.89 0.63 27.76
N THR A 50 -10.01 -0.38 28.62
CA THR A 50 -10.78 -1.60 28.34
C THR A 50 -11.92 -1.79 29.33
N LEU A 51 -13.16 -1.80 28.86
CA LEU A 51 -14.36 -2.07 29.65
C LEU A 51 -14.99 -3.37 29.16
N SER A 52 -15.15 -4.35 30.06
CA SER A 52 -15.64 -5.67 29.66
C SER A 52 -16.68 -6.24 30.62
N ALA A 53 -17.80 -6.70 30.06
CA ALA A 53 -18.74 -7.58 30.74
C ALA A 53 -18.52 -9.01 30.24
N LEU A 54 -17.81 -9.82 31.02
CA LEU A 54 -17.28 -11.14 30.60
C LEU A 54 -18.30 -12.28 30.69
N GLY A 55 -19.52 -12.01 31.17
CA GLY A 55 -20.59 -12.99 31.22
C GLY A 55 -21.29 -13.15 29.89
N LYS A 56 -21.85 -14.34 29.64
CA LYS A 56 -22.61 -14.69 28.43
C LYS A 56 -23.75 -13.72 28.08
N ASN A 57 -24.39 -13.13 29.09
CA ASN A 57 -25.43 -12.10 28.94
C ASN A 57 -24.98 -10.76 29.54
N GLY A 58 -23.69 -10.64 29.85
CA GLY A 58 -23.14 -9.46 30.52
C GLY A 58 -23.31 -8.24 29.65
N SER A 59 -23.62 -7.10 30.27
CA SER A 59 -23.96 -5.86 29.55
C SER A 59 -23.10 -4.69 30.03
N VAL A 60 -22.87 -3.72 29.16
CA VAL A 60 -22.17 -2.47 29.50
C VAL A 60 -23.10 -1.28 29.30
N LEU A 61 -23.22 -0.44 30.33
CA LEU A 61 -24.03 0.77 30.32
C LEU A 61 -23.17 1.98 30.70
N LEU A 62 -22.95 2.87 29.74
CA LEU A 62 -22.26 4.14 29.93
C LEU A 62 -23.25 5.30 29.84
N SER A 63 -23.26 6.19 30.81
CA SER A 63 -24.14 7.36 30.83
C SER A 63 -23.42 8.61 31.31
N ALA A 64 -23.42 9.67 30.51
CA ALA A 64 -22.84 10.96 30.86
C ALA A 64 -23.88 12.09 30.71
N GLY A 65 -23.94 12.99 31.69
CA GLY A 65 -24.85 14.15 31.62
C GLY A 65 -24.49 15.16 30.53
N GLU A 66 -23.25 15.15 30.05
CA GLU A 66 -22.72 15.97 28.97
C GLU A 66 -22.09 15.06 27.90
N ASN A 67 -20.77 14.81 27.92
CA ASN A 67 -20.08 14.16 26.79
C ASN A 67 -19.49 12.79 27.16
N ILE A 68 -19.41 11.91 26.17
CA ILE A 68 -18.61 10.67 26.26
C ILE A 68 -17.52 10.73 25.17
N THR A 69 -16.27 10.57 25.57
CA THR A 69 -15.11 10.51 24.66
C THR A 69 -14.38 9.19 24.83
N LEU A 70 -14.27 8.43 23.74
CA LEU A 70 -13.48 7.21 23.60
C LEU A 70 -12.27 7.53 22.71
N ASP A 71 -11.15 7.89 23.34
CA ASP A 71 -9.94 8.34 22.67
C ASP A 71 -8.87 7.26 22.65
N THR A 72 -7.78 7.60 21.96
CA THR A 72 -6.64 6.75 21.69
C THR A 72 -5.44 7.14 22.54
N LYS A 73 -4.58 6.16 22.78
CA LYS A 73 -3.23 6.37 23.28
C LYS A 73 -2.25 6.12 22.12
N LYS A 74 -1.54 7.18 21.70
CA LYS A 74 -0.48 7.04 20.70
C LYS A 74 0.73 6.34 21.31
N LEU A 75 1.25 5.36 20.59
CA LEU A 75 2.49 4.63 20.89
C LEU A 75 3.41 4.72 19.69
N GLN A 76 4.69 4.98 19.91
CA GLN A 76 5.71 5.03 18.87
C GLN A 76 6.86 4.09 19.19
N SER A 77 7.52 3.55 18.17
CA SER A 77 8.75 2.77 18.32
C SER A 77 9.71 3.16 17.22
N GLN A 78 10.98 3.26 17.55
CA GLN A 78 12.05 3.50 16.59
C GLN A 78 13.21 2.56 16.84
N LYS A 79 13.89 2.19 15.77
CA LYS A 79 15.13 1.42 15.82
C LYS A 79 16.09 2.04 14.85
N ASP A 80 17.30 2.33 15.31
CA ASP A 80 18.39 2.82 14.47
C ASP A 80 19.56 1.85 14.58
N MET A 81 19.90 1.22 13.46
CA MET A 81 21.11 0.43 13.27
C MET A 81 21.94 1.08 12.17
N THR A 82 22.65 2.16 12.51
CA THR A 82 23.57 2.83 11.58
C THR A 82 25.00 2.38 11.84
N GLU A 83 25.64 1.78 10.85
CA GLU A 83 27.09 1.52 10.87
C GLU A 83 27.85 2.73 10.32
N ASN A 84 27.39 3.27 9.19
CA ASN A 84 27.93 4.46 8.55
C ASN A 84 26.88 5.09 7.61
N ALA A 85 27.24 6.16 6.90
CA ALA A 85 26.32 6.89 6.01
C ALA A 85 25.74 6.02 4.88
N GLU A 86 26.37 4.90 4.55
CA GLU A 86 26.00 4.03 3.41
C GLU A 86 25.37 2.70 3.85
N ASN A 87 25.50 2.35 5.14
CA ASN A 87 25.07 1.09 5.70
C ASN A 87 24.26 1.36 6.97
N TYR A 88 22.94 1.30 6.83
CA TYR A 88 22.01 1.56 7.90
C TYR A 88 20.69 0.81 7.72
N LEU A 89 20.05 0.51 8.83
CA LEU A 89 18.66 0.08 8.89
C LEU A 89 17.97 0.90 9.98
N ARG A 90 17.03 1.75 9.59
CA ARG A 90 16.26 2.58 10.52
C ARG A 90 14.79 2.31 10.30
N THR A 91 14.07 2.07 11.37
CA THR A 91 12.63 1.80 11.31
C THR A 91 11.92 2.70 12.31
N LYS A 92 10.80 3.30 11.94
CA LYS A 92 9.86 3.95 12.87
C LYS A 92 8.48 3.35 12.70
N ARG A 93 7.77 3.21 13.80
CA ARG A 93 6.40 2.72 13.86
C ARG A 93 5.60 3.65 14.76
N GLY A 94 4.34 3.85 14.41
CA GLY A 94 3.38 4.61 15.19
C GLY A 94 2.03 3.90 15.14
N THR A 95 1.35 3.82 16.28
CA THR A 95 0.00 3.26 16.34
C THR A 95 -0.82 4.02 17.37
N GLU A 96 -2.12 4.10 17.15
CA GLU A 96 -3.08 4.64 18.10
C GLU A 96 -3.88 3.51 18.74
N LEU A 97 -3.64 3.24 20.02
CA LEU A 97 -4.38 2.26 20.80
C LEU A 97 -5.72 2.86 21.25
N GLY A 98 -6.81 2.43 20.63
CA GLY A 98 -8.16 2.90 20.94
C GLY A 98 -8.75 2.30 22.22
N THR A 99 -9.85 2.89 22.67
CA THR A 99 -10.66 2.35 23.77
C THR A 99 -11.47 1.13 23.30
N GLU A 100 -11.52 0.11 24.13
CA GLU A 100 -12.27 -1.13 23.88
C GLU A 100 -13.42 -1.29 24.88
N ILE A 101 -14.62 -1.55 24.36
CA ILE A 101 -15.82 -1.87 25.13
C ILE A 101 -16.38 -3.17 24.58
N ARG A 102 -16.42 -4.21 25.42
CA ARG A 102 -16.85 -5.56 25.01
C ARG A 102 -17.89 -6.15 25.95
N ALA A 103 -18.89 -6.79 25.38
CA ALA A 103 -19.93 -7.50 26.11
C ALA A 103 -20.47 -8.65 25.25
N ASP A 104 -20.92 -9.75 25.85
CA ASP A 104 -21.71 -10.73 25.08
C ASP A 104 -23.17 -10.28 24.97
N GLY A 105 -23.72 -9.66 26.02
CA GLY A 105 -25.02 -9.00 26.01
C GLY A 105 -24.97 -7.57 25.47
N ASN A 106 -25.89 -6.72 25.93
CA ASN A 106 -26.10 -5.40 25.35
C ASN A 106 -24.99 -4.40 25.71
N ILE A 107 -24.69 -3.50 24.77
CA ILE A 107 -23.89 -2.30 25.04
C ILE A 107 -24.78 -1.09 24.81
N SER A 108 -24.88 -0.20 25.80
CA SER A 108 -25.62 1.06 25.68
C SER A 108 -24.78 2.22 26.16
N ILE A 109 -24.55 3.20 25.27
CA ILE A 109 -23.75 4.39 25.52
C ILE A 109 -24.64 5.62 25.30
N ALA A 110 -24.83 6.43 26.34
CA ALA A 110 -25.71 7.59 26.32
C ALA A 110 -24.97 8.86 26.77
N ALA A 111 -24.78 9.79 25.84
CA ALA A 111 -24.25 11.12 26.11
C ALA A 111 -25.36 12.18 26.09
N GLY A 112 -25.41 13.05 27.10
CA GLY A 112 -26.35 14.18 27.13
C GLY A 112 -26.14 15.21 26.02
N ASN A 113 -24.92 15.33 25.50
CA ASN A 113 -24.51 16.19 24.41
C ASN A 113 -23.85 15.34 23.31
N ASP A 114 -22.53 15.14 23.37
CA ASP A 114 -21.76 14.57 22.27
C ASP A 114 -21.14 13.21 22.64
N LEU A 115 -21.17 12.27 21.70
CA LEU A 115 -20.41 11.01 21.76
C LEU A 115 -19.32 11.02 20.69
N LYS A 116 -18.05 10.98 21.11
CA LYS A 116 -16.90 10.94 20.21
C LYS A 116 -16.12 9.66 20.41
N ALA A 117 -15.77 8.98 19.33
CA ALA A 117 -14.92 7.79 19.36
C ALA A 117 -13.87 7.85 18.24
N ARG A 118 -12.63 7.51 18.59
CA ARG A 118 -11.50 7.45 17.66
C ARG A 118 -10.81 6.11 17.80
N ALA A 119 -10.67 5.37 16.69
CA ALA A 119 -10.17 4.00 16.64
C ALA A 119 -10.73 3.07 17.73
N ALA A 120 -11.93 3.34 18.24
CA ALA A 120 -12.48 2.58 19.35
C ALA A 120 -13.09 1.26 18.85
N THR A 121 -13.11 0.25 19.70
CA THR A 121 -13.84 -1.01 19.44
C THR A 121 -14.99 -1.12 20.43
N ILE A 122 -16.23 -1.13 19.93
CA ILE A 122 -17.45 -1.27 20.72
C ILE A 122 -18.17 -2.52 20.20
N ALA A 123 -17.97 -3.66 20.85
CA ALA A 123 -18.37 -4.95 20.31
C ALA A 123 -19.28 -5.71 21.28
N SER A 124 -20.55 -5.87 20.87
CA SER A 124 -21.46 -6.84 21.45
C SER A 124 -21.42 -8.14 20.63
N THR A 125 -21.36 -9.30 21.29
CA THR A 125 -21.34 -10.60 20.60
C THR A 125 -22.76 -11.05 20.21
N GLU A 126 -23.71 -11.03 21.14
CA GLU A 126 -25.06 -11.58 20.96
C GLU A 126 -26.18 -10.55 21.20
N GLY A 127 -25.82 -9.38 21.73
CA GLY A 127 -26.75 -8.31 22.12
C GLY A 127 -26.80 -7.14 21.14
N THR A 128 -27.63 -6.16 21.50
CA THR A 128 -27.73 -4.91 20.75
C THR A 128 -26.68 -3.91 21.24
N THR A 129 -26.03 -3.23 20.30
CA THR A 129 -25.15 -2.09 20.59
C THR A 129 -25.87 -0.79 20.25
N SER A 130 -26.15 0.03 21.26
CA SER A 130 -26.89 1.29 21.13
C SER A 130 -26.05 2.50 21.55
N LEU A 131 -25.87 3.46 20.64
CA LEU A 131 -25.13 4.69 20.84
C LEU A 131 -26.10 5.86 20.72
N THR A 132 -26.23 6.67 21.76
CA THR A 132 -27.16 7.81 21.80
C THR A 132 -26.47 9.09 22.24
N ALA A 133 -26.81 10.20 21.57
CA ALA A 133 -26.28 11.52 21.87
C ALA A 133 -27.40 12.59 21.83
N GLY A 134 -27.43 13.47 22.82
CA GLY A 134 -28.36 14.60 22.84
C GLY A 134 -28.06 15.69 21.80
N LYS A 135 -26.89 15.63 21.15
CA LYS A 135 -26.48 16.42 19.99
C LYS A 135 -25.87 15.51 18.93
N ASP A 136 -24.56 15.24 18.98
CA ASP A 136 -23.82 14.64 17.88
C ASP A 136 -23.15 13.30 18.25
N ILE A 137 -23.10 12.37 17.29
CA ILE A 137 -22.24 11.17 17.32
C ILE A 137 -21.14 11.34 16.28
N THR A 138 -19.88 11.15 16.66
CA THR A 138 -18.73 11.23 15.76
C THR A 138 -17.82 10.01 15.95
N LEU A 139 -17.74 9.14 14.94
CA LEU A 139 -16.87 7.97 14.92
C LEU A 139 -15.78 8.17 13.85
N THR A 140 -14.53 8.23 14.27
CA THR A 140 -13.38 8.54 13.39
C THR A 140 -12.33 7.44 13.44
N ALA A 141 -11.45 7.43 12.45
CA ALA A 141 -10.28 6.58 12.44
C ALA A 141 -9.12 7.19 13.24
N GLY A 142 -8.37 6.33 13.92
CA GLY A 142 -7.00 6.61 14.35
C GLY A 142 -6.01 6.32 13.23
N ARG A 143 -4.71 6.41 13.53
CA ARG A 143 -3.64 6.23 12.52
C ARG A 143 -2.63 5.17 12.92
N GLU A 144 -2.16 4.43 11.94
CA GLU A 144 -1.00 3.53 12.02
C GLU A 144 0.02 3.94 10.96
N THR A 145 1.26 4.19 11.39
CA THR A 145 2.32 4.69 10.53
C THR A 145 3.54 3.77 10.57
N ALA A 146 4.17 3.54 9.43
CA ALA A 146 5.46 2.85 9.36
C ALA A 146 6.42 3.58 8.44
N GLU A 147 7.66 3.78 8.89
CA GLU A 147 8.76 4.28 8.08
C GLU A 147 9.90 3.28 8.13
N ASP A 148 10.48 2.94 7.00
CA ASP A 148 11.68 2.12 6.89
C ASP A 148 12.69 2.80 5.98
N HIS A 149 13.92 2.95 6.48
CA HIS A 149 15.05 3.47 5.73
C HIS A 149 16.16 2.42 5.74
N TYR A 150 16.53 1.97 4.56
CA TYR A 150 17.58 0.98 4.37
C TYR A 150 18.63 1.54 3.42
N GLY A 151 19.88 1.47 3.84
CA GLY A 151 21.05 1.76 3.01
C GLY A 151 22.00 0.59 3.12
N HIS A 152 22.50 0.11 1.98
CA HIS A 152 23.55 -0.88 1.95
C HIS A 152 24.49 -0.66 0.77
N ARG A 153 25.79 -0.69 1.06
CA ARG A 153 26.82 -0.55 0.05
C ARG A 153 27.97 -1.50 0.31
N HIS A 154 28.26 -2.32 -0.69
CA HIS A 154 29.32 -3.32 -0.64
C HIS A 154 30.07 -3.38 -1.97
N THR A 155 31.34 -3.80 -1.93
CA THR A 155 32.18 -4.00 -3.11
C THR A 155 32.68 -5.44 -3.14
N ALA A 156 32.21 -6.22 -4.10
CA ALA A 156 32.75 -7.54 -4.39
C ALA A 156 33.98 -7.39 -5.30
N SER A 157 35.09 -8.04 -4.96
CA SER A 157 36.30 -8.04 -5.79
C SER A 157 36.67 -9.48 -6.17
N GLY A 158 37.00 -9.70 -7.44
CA GLY A 158 37.54 -10.94 -7.98
C GLY A 158 38.89 -10.73 -8.66
N PHE A 159 39.41 -11.77 -9.31
CA PHE A 159 40.74 -11.74 -9.92
C PHE A 159 40.93 -10.67 -11.01
N LEU A 160 39.88 -10.37 -11.79
CA LEU A 160 39.93 -9.46 -12.96
C LEU A 160 38.83 -8.40 -12.98
N SER A 161 37.96 -8.37 -11.97
CA SER A 161 36.83 -7.43 -11.90
C SER A 161 36.47 -7.06 -10.47
N SER A 162 35.85 -5.89 -10.31
CA SER A 162 35.28 -5.42 -9.05
C SER A 162 33.91 -4.83 -9.32
N THR A 163 32.90 -5.19 -8.52
CA THR A 163 31.54 -4.69 -8.62
C THR A 163 31.13 -4.07 -7.30
N ARG A 164 30.84 -2.77 -7.34
CA ARG A 164 30.28 -2.03 -6.21
C ARG A 164 28.77 -1.92 -6.38
N THR A 165 28.03 -2.43 -5.40
CA THR A 165 26.57 -2.36 -5.34
C THR A 165 26.16 -1.38 -4.25
N THR A 166 25.27 -0.45 -4.58
CA THR A 166 24.66 0.50 -3.64
C THR A 166 23.14 0.37 -3.74
N ILE A 167 22.49 0.12 -2.60
CA ILE A 167 21.03 -0.04 -2.49
C ILE A 167 20.54 0.97 -1.46
N ARG A 168 19.49 1.73 -1.80
CA ARG A 168 18.75 2.57 -0.87
C ARG A 168 17.27 2.31 -1.05
N ILE A 169 16.54 2.13 0.05
CA ILE A 169 15.10 1.91 0.05
C ILE A 169 14.51 2.75 1.19
N ASP A 170 13.58 3.62 0.84
CA ASP A 170 12.82 4.43 1.77
C ASP A 170 11.34 4.09 1.59
N ASN A 171 10.69 3.58 2.63
CA ASN A 171 9.28 3.27 2.65
C ASN A 171 8.58 4.11 3.71
N ALA A 172 7.38 4.58 3.39
CA ALA A 172 6.51 5.26 4.34
C ALA A 172 5.05 4.85 4.12
N THR A 173 4.36 4.46 5.18
CA THR A 173 2.92 4.19 5.17
C THR A 173 2.23 4.96 6.29
N ASP A 174 0.99 5.37 6.03
CA ASP A 174 0.10 6.01 6.99
C ASP A 174 -1.35 5.58 6.70
N GLU A 175 -1.85 4.66 7.51
CA GLU A 175 -3.13 3.99 7.33
C GLU A 175 -4.16 4.44 8.39
N ALA A 176 -5.39 4.66 7.95
CA ALA A 176 -6.54 4.93 8.81
C ALA A 176 -7.06 3.64 9.45
N ARG A 177 -7.22 3.65 10.78
CA ARG A 177 -7.80 2.56 11.59
C ARG A 177 -9.13 3.00 12.18
N GLY A 178 -10.22 2.63 11.52
CA GLY A 178 -11.59 3.01 11.85
C GLY A 178 -12.07 2.60 13.23
N THR A 179 -12.96 3.41 13.81
CA THR A 179 -13.80 2.94 14.93
C THR A 179 -14.69 1.79 14.47
N LEU A 180 -14.73 0.71 15.25
CA LEU A 180 -15.54 -0.48 15.01
C LEU A 180 -16.70 -0.53 16.01
N VAL A 181 -17.93 -0.66 15.51
CA VAL A 181 -19.15 -0.86 16.29
C VAL A 181 -19.85 -2.12 15.80
N THR A 182 -20.00 -3.12 16.67
CA THR A 182 -20.67 -4.38 16.32
C THR A 182 -21.72 -4.79 17.34
N GLY A 183 -22.69 -5.58 16.88
CA GLY A 183 -23.71 -6.22 17.69
C GLY A 183 -24.64 -7.06 16.83
N LYS A 184 -25.54 -7.80 17.48
CA LYS A 184 -26.65 -8.46 16.78
C LYS A 184 -27.50 -7.46 16.02
N ASP A 185 -27.81 -6.35 16.67
CA ASP A 185 -28.35 -5.15 16.07
C ASP A 185 -27.51 -3.95 16.52
N VAL A 186 -27.39 -2.94 15.65
CA VAL A 186 -26.66 -1.71 15.97
C VAL A 186 -27.57 -0.50 15.76
N ASN A 187 -27.68 0.35 16.80
CA ASN A 187 -28.52 1.55 16.78
C ASN A 187 -27.67 2.79 17.10
N LEU A 188 -27.59 3.75 16.18
CA LEU A 188 -26.98 5.06 16.40
C LEU A 188 -28.08 6.12 16.33
N ALA A 189 -28.24 6.91 17.38
CA ALA A 189 -29.24 7.99 17.41
C ALA A 189 -28.68 9.29 17.99
N ALA A 190 -28.67 10.34 17.16
CA ALA A 190 -28.23 11.67 17.54
C ALA A 190 -29.36 12.67 17.26
N LYS A 191 -29.61 13.61 18.20
CA LYS A 191 -30.65 14.64 17.97
C LYS A 191 -30.22 15.69 16.94
N GLN A 192 -28.94 15.78 16.62
CA GLN A 192 -28.39 16.63 15.57
C GLN A 192 -27.70 15.75 14.53
N ASP A 193 -26.39 15.54 14.58
CA ASP A 193 -25.66 14.88 13.50
C ASP A 193 -25.06 13.52 13.88
N VAL A 194 -24.96 12.61 12.89
CA VAL A 194 -24.15 11.40 12.98
C VAL A 194 -23.08 11.48 11.89
N THR A 195 -21.81 11.51 12.29
CA THR A 195 -20.65 11.53 11.40
C THR A 195 -19.81 10.27 11.58
N LEU A 196 -19.60 9.55 10.49
CA LEU A 196 -18.78 8.36 10.38
C LEU A 196 -17.64 8.63 9.40
N GLN A 197 -16.40 8.50 9.84
CA GLN A 197 -15.22 8.77 9.03
C GLN A 197 -14.25 7.59 9.13
N ALA A 198 -14.14 6.86 8.01
CA ALA A 198 -13.48 5.55 7.92
C ALA A 198 -13.94 4.57 9.01
N ALA A 199 -15.20 4.64 9.45
CA ALA A 199 -15.71 3.82 10.55
C ALA A 199 -16.40 2.55 10.04
N ASN A 200 -16.48 1.52 10.89
CA ASN A 200 -17.13 0.24 10.60
C ASN A 200 -18.30 0.05 11.57
N VAL A 201 -19.54 0.05 11.07
CA VAL A 201 -20.77 -0.17 11.84
C VAL A 201 -21.45 -1.42 11.32
N LEU A 202 -21.23 -2.55 12.00
CA LEU A 202 -21.54 -3.88 11.48
C LEU A 202 -22.51 -4.61 12.40
N ALA A 203 -23.74 -4.84 11.94
CA ALA A 203 -24.72 -5.64 12.63
C ALA A 203 -24.91 -7.00 11.97
N ASP A 204 -25.11 -8.05 12.76
CA ASP A 204 -25.48 -9.37 12.24
C ASP A 204 -26.85 -9.35 11.58
N ASN A 205 -27.80 -8.61 12.18
CA ASN A 205 -29.17 -8.48 11.69
C ASN A 205 -29.42 -7.06 11.17
N THR A 206 -29.71 -6.08 12.04
CA THR A 206 -30.16 -4.75 11.59
C THR A 206 -29.24 -3.64 12.07
N THR A 207 -28.93 -2.69 11.17
CA THR A 207 -28.32 -1.41 11.53
C THR A 207 -29.31 -0.27 11.34
N ASN A 208 -29.59 0.48 12.41
CA ASN A 208 -30.41 1.69 12.37
C ASN A 208 -29.56 2.92 12.73
N ILE A 209 -29.60 3.94 11.87
CA ILE A 209 -28.95 5.23 12.09
C ILE A 209 -29.98 6.35 11.96
N ALA A 210 -30.16 7.13 13.03
CA ALA A 210 -31.07 8.26 13.08
C ALA A 210 -30.31 9.54 13.46
N ALA A 211 -30.26 10.49 12.55
CA ALA A 211 -29.74 11.84 12.77
C ALA A 211 -30.89 12.85 12.69
N GLY A 212 -31.06 13.68 13.72
CA GLY A 212 -32.10 14.72 13.72
C GLY A 212 -31.87 15.82 12.68
N ARG A 213 -30.63 15.97 12.19
CA ARG A 213 -30.23 16.92 11.15
C ARG A 213 -29.43 16.20 10.05
N ASN A 214 -28.13 15.99 10.19
CA ASN A 214 -27.29 15.45 9.10
C ASN A 214 -26.71 14.06 9.41
N PHE A 215 -26.69 13.20 8.40
CA PHE A 215 -25.91 11.98 8.40
C PHE A 215 -24.77 12.09 7.39
N THR A 216 -23.54 11.85 7.85
CA THR A 216 -22.34 11.85 7.01
C THR A 216 -21.59 10.53 7.16
N ALA A 217 -21.31 9.87 6.04
CA ALA A 217 -20.36 8.75 5.96
C ALA A 217 -19.26 9.10 4.96
N ALA A 218 -18.01 9.19 5.43
CA ALA A 218 -16.87 9.60 4.62
C ALA A 218 -15.72 8.61 4.72
N SER A 219 -14.89 8.53 3.68
CA SER A 219 -13.57 7.89 3.77
C SER A 219 -12.53 8.79 4.44
N GLU A 220 -11.41 8.17 4.83
CA GLU A 220 -10.12 8.81 5.10
C GLU A 220 -9.09 8.40 4.05
N GLU A 221 -8.01 9.17 3.93
CA GLU A 221 -6.91 8.84 3.04
C GLU A 221 -5.89 7.91 3.72
N ASN A 222 -5.54 6.83 3.03
CA ASN A 222 -4.38 6.00 3.30
C ASN A 222 -3.26 6.43 2.36
N TYR A 223 -2.04 6.50 2.88
CA TYR A 223 -0.85 6.84 2.10
C TYR A 223 0.17 5.70 2.17
N ALA A 224 0.75 5.37 1.01
CA ALA A 224 1.91 4.50 0.91
C ALA A 224 2.90 5.11 -0.09
N HIS A 225 4.18 5.04 0.22
CA HIS A 225 5.27 5.52 -0.62
C HIS A 225 6.48 4.62 -0.50
N THR A 226 7.12 4.39 -1.63
CA THR A 226 8.38 3.64 -1.75
C THR A 226 9.27 4.38 -2.73
N ASP A 227 10.42 4.83 -2.25
CA ASP A 227 11.56 5.21 -3.08
C ASP A 227 12.61 4.11 -3.01
N SER A 228 13.08 3.65 -4.16
CA SER A 228 14.08 2.60 -4.23
C SER A 228 15.14 2.96 -5.27
N PHE A 229 16.39 2.80 -4.87
CA PHE A 229 17.56 3.08 -5.67
C PHE A 229 18.47 1.87 -5.64
N LYS A 230 18.90 1.41 -6.80
CA LYS A 230 19.94 0.39 -6.95
C LYS A 230 20.95 0.85 -8.00
N GLU A 231 22.23 0.86 -7.63
CA GLU A 231 23.34 1.14 -8.55
C GLU A 231 24.39 0.03 -8.45
N GLU A 232 24.77 -0.53 -9.60
CA GLU A 232 25.88 -1.45 -9.75
C GLU A 232 26.94 -0.80 -10.63
N LYS A 233 28.17 -0.67 -10.11
CA LYS A 233 29.34 -0.16 -10.83
C LYS A 233 30.38 -1.27 -10.91
N THR A 234 30.54 -1.83 -12.10
CA THR A 234 31.53 -2.86 -12.40
C THR A 234 32.72 -2.25 -13.12
N SER A 235 33.93 -2.62 -12.70
CA SER A 235 35.19 -2.26 -13.34
C SER A 235 36.02 -3.51 -13.59
N GLY A 236 36.80 -3.53 -14.68
CA GLY A 236 37.62 -4.68 -15.08
C GLY A 236 36.97 -5.47 -16.21
N ILE A 237 37.08 -6.80 -16.16
CA ILE A 237 36.56 -7.69 -17.20
C ILE A 237 35.15 -8.18 -16.83
N PHE A 238 34.16 -7.89 -17.66
CA PHE A 238 32.78 -8.34 -17.49
C PHE A 238 32.20 -8.89 -18.80
N SER A 239 31.13 -9.67 -18.71
CA SER A 239 30.46 -10.23 -19.89
C SER A 239 29.80 -9.13 -20.71
N SER A 240 29.96 -9.17 -22.04
CA SER A 240 29.31 -8.23 -22.97
C SER A 240 28.00 -8.78 -23.56
N GLY A 241 27.50 -9.92 -23.05
CA GLY A 241 26.46 -10.71 -23.69
C GLY A 241 27.00 -11.64 -24.79
N GLY A 242 26.39 -12.81 -24.97
CA GLY A 242 26.86 -13.82 -25.92
C GLY A 242 28.25 -14.38 -25.57
N LEU A 243 29.09 -14.61 -26.60
CA LEU A 243 30.46 -15.13 -26.47
C LEU A 243 31.53 -14.02 -26.34
N GLY A 244 31.18 -12.86 -25.76
CA GLY A 244 32.07 -11.70 -25.66
C GLY A 244 32.34 -11.22 -24.23
N PHE A 245 33.44 -10.49 -24.06
CA PHE A 245 33.78 -9.80 -22.82
C PHE A 245 34.18 -8.35 -23.09
N THR A 246 33.90 -7.48 -22.14
CA THR A 246 34.32 -6.08 -22.14
C THR A 246 35.32 -5.87 -21.02
N ILE A 247 36.42 -5.19 -21.33
CA ILE A 247 37.38 -4.67 -20.37
C ILE A 247 37.13 -3.17 -20.24
N GLY A 248 36.65 -2.72 -19.08
CA GLY A 248 36.36 -1.31 -18.87
C GLY A 248 35.52 -1.04 -17.63
N THR A 249 34.54 -0.14 -17.76
CA THR A 249 33.59 0.20 -16.71
C THR A 249 32.16 0.05 -17.20
N GLN A 250 31.28 -0.41 -16.32
CA GLN A 250 29.85 -0.51 -16.53
C GLN A 250 29.12 0.02 -15.30
N GLN A 251 28.13 0.88 -15.50
CA GLN A 251 27.22 1.38 -14.49
C GLN A 251 25.81 1.00 -14.91
N VAL A 252 25.07 0.32 -14.03
CA VAL A 252 23.64 0.06 -14.17
C VAL A 252 22.95 0.66 -12.97
N LYS A 253 22.00 1.57 -13.21
CA LYS A 253 21.26 2.31 -12.18
C LYS A 253 19.76 2.11 -12.42
N SER A 254 19.04 1.77 -11.38
CA SER A 254 17.58 1.65 -11.36
C SER A 254 17.03 2.45 -10.19
N GLU A 255 16.12 3.38 -10.47
CA GLU A 255 15.37 4.16 -9.49
C GLU A 255 13.88 3.91 -9.69
N ARG A 256 13.15 3.70 -8.60
CA ARG A 256 11.69 3.62 -8.63
C ARG A 256 11.10 4.41 -7.47
N ASP A 257 10.33 5.44 -7.81
CA ASP A 257 9.56 6.29 -6.90
C ASP A 257 8.08 5.99 -7.12
N SER A 258 7.45 5.35 -6.15
CA SER A 258 6.04 4.99 -6.20
C SER A 258 5.30 5.58 -5.01
N SER A 259 4.08 6.07 -5.24
CA SER A 259 3.16 6.47 -4.18
C SER A 259 1.73 6.07 -4.50
N ALA A 260 0.96 5.79 -3.46
CA ALA A 260 -0.45 5.45 -3.52
C ALA A 260 -1.19 6.23 -2.44
N LEU A 261 -2.21 6.98 -2.86
CA LEU A 261 -3.22 7.58 -2.00
C LEU A 261 -4.52 6.84 -2.25
N THR A 262 -5.04 6.14 -1.24
CA THR A 262 -6.25 5.32 -1.37
C THR A 262 -7.29 5.70 -0.31
N GLN A 263 -8.55 5.38 -0.56
CA GLN A 263 -9.65 5.74 0.34
C GLN A 263 -9.99 4.60 1.31
N ALA A 264 -9.77 4.80 2.61
CA ALA A 264 -10.31 3.98 3.69
C ALA A 264 -11.79 4.36 3.91
N GLY A 265 -12.71 3.63 3.27
CA GLY A 265 -14.14 3.92 3.31
C GLY A 265 -14.81 3.67 4.66
N THR A 266 -15.96 4.32 4.88
CA THR A 266 -16.89 3.95 5.96
C THR A 266 -17.73 2.75 5.52
N ASN A 267 -17.85 1.72 6.36
CA ASN A 267 -18.62 0.51 6.09
C ASN A 267 -19.79 0.38 7.07
N ILE A 268 -21.01 0.17 6.55
CA ILE A 268 -22.23 0.02 7.33
C ILE A 268 -22.93 -1.25 6.86
N ALA A 269 -23.19 -2.19 7.77
CA ALA A 269 -23.76 -3.48 7.41
C ALA A 269 -24.88 -3.95 8.33
N GLY A 270 -25.86 -4.63 7.74
CA GLY A 270 -26.83 -5.48 8.42
C GLY A 270 -26.86 -6.81 7.67
N PHE A 271 -26.03 -7.78 8.08
CA PHE A 271 -25.66 -8.91 7.22
C PHE A 271 -26.85 -9.84 6.87
N ALA A 272 -27.74 -10.09 7.82
CA ALA A 272 -28.93 -10.91 7.64
C ALA A 272 -30.24 -10.09 7.53
N GLY A 273 -30.18 -8.79 7.82
CA GLY A 273 -31.35 -7.92 7.94
C GLY A 273 -31.21 -6.62 7.17
N ASP A 274 -31.79 -5.56 7.73
CA ASP A 274 -31.92 -4.27 7.06
C ASP A 274 -30.82 -3.27 7.49
N VAL A 275 -30.53 -2.32 6.62
CA VAL A 275 -29.84 -1.08 6.98
C VAL A 275 -30.81 0.07 6.77
N LYS A 276 -31.09 0.83 7.83
CA LYS A 276 -31.98 1.99 7.81
C LYS A 276 -31.26 3.24 8.28
N ILE A 277 -31.19 4.24 7.42
CA ILE A 277 -30.57 5.53 7.67
C ILE A 277 -31.64 6.61 7.51
N THR A 278 -31.83 7.43 8.52
CA THR A 278 -32.76 8.57 8.50
C THR A 278 -32.02 9.83 8.96
N ALA A 279 -32.06 10.87 8.15
CA ALA A 279 -31.55 12.20 8.47
C ALA A 279 -32.66 13.24 8.35
N GLY A 280 -32.74 14.18 9.28
CA GLY A 280 -33.76 15.25 9.25
C GLY A 280 -33.56 16.28 8.14
N ASP A 281 -32.33 16.41 7.63
CA ASP A 281 -31.97 17.32 6.54
C ASP A 281 -31.15 16.61 5.44
N THR A 282 -29.84 16.41 5.62
CA THR A 282 -28.99 15.86 4.55
C THR A 282 -28.39 14.50 4.93
N ALA A 283 -28.44 13.54 4.00
CA ALA A 283 -27.65 12.31 4.05
C ALA A 283 -26.55 12.36 2.99
N HIS A 284 -25.28 12.42 3.40
CA HIS A 284 -24.13 12.51 2.50
C HIS A 284 -23.16 11.33 2.69
N LEU A 285 -22.94 10.58 1.63
CA LEU A 285 -22.04 9.44 1.57
C LEU A 285 -20.92 9.71 0.56
N THR A 286 -19.67 9.61 1.00
CA THR A 286 -18.47 9.83 0.19
C THR A 286 -17.53 8.64 0.34
N SER A 287 -17.34 7.85 -0.73
CA SER A 287 -16.53 6.62 -0.72
C SER A 287 -16.92 5.67 0.43
N ALA A 288 -18.22 5.52 0.67
CA ALA A 288 -18.77 4.67 1.72
C ALA A 288 -19.46 3.42 1.16
N SER A 289 -19.53 2.35 1.95
CA SER A 289 -20.17 1.09 1.59
C SER A 289 -21.32 0.78 2.55
N ILE A 290 -22.50 0.52 2.00
CA ILE A 290 -23.67 0.00 2.71
C ILE A 290 -23.98 -1.40 2.18
N LEU A 291 -24.11 -2.36 3.08
CA LEU A 291 -24.48 -3.74 2.77
C LEU A 291 -25.65 -4.20 3.65
N ALA A 292 -26.80 -4.48 3.05
CA ALA A 292 -27.95 -5.05 3.72
C ALA A 292 -28.27 -6.44 3.15
N GLY A 293 -28.42 -7.44 4.02
CA GLY A 293 -28.88 -8.78 3.64
C GLY A 293 -30.30 -8.78 3.07
N LYS A 294 -31.13 -7.84 3.53
CA LYS A 294 -32.49 -7.59 3.03
C LYS A 294 -32.58 -6.20 2.40
N ASN A 295 -33.05 -5.19 3.12
CA ASN A 295 -33.34 -3.87 2.57
C ASN A 295 -32.34 -2.83 3.02
N ALA A 296 -31.86 -2.00 2.11
CA ALA A 296 -31.13 -0.78 2.42
C ALA A 296 -32.04 0.43 2.19
N SER A 297 -32.23 1.28 3.19
CA SER A 297 -33.06 2.48 3.09
C SER A 297 -32.34 3.72 3.60
N ILE A 298 -32.33 4.77 2.78
CA ILE A 298 -31.82 6.10 3.14
C ILE A 298 -32.94 7.10 2.92
N THR A 299 -33.30 7.86 3.96
CA THR A 299 -34.34 8.88 3.90
C THR A 299 -33.82 10.18 4.50
N ALA A 300 -33.88 11.26 3.72
CA ALA A 300 -33.47 12.60 4.12
C ALA A 300 -34.22 13.65 3.29
N LYS A 301 -34.13 14.94 3.64
CA LYS A 301 -34.64 16.01 2.76
C LYS A 301 -33.83 16.07 1.47
N GLU A 302 -32.53 15.82 1.56
CA GLU A 302 -31.58 15.74 0.46
C GLU A 302 -30.64 14.54 0.64
N THR A 303 -30.28 13.88 -0.46
CA THR A 303 -29.34 12.75 -0.44
C THR A 303 -28.24 12.95 -1.48
N GLN A 304 -26.99 12.88 -1.02
CA GLN A 304 -25.81 13.00 -1.85
C GLN A 304 -24.94 11.75 -1.70
N ILE A 305 -24.58 11.11 -2.80
CA ILE A 305 -23.78 9.90 -2.83
C ILE A 305 -22.68 10.09 -3.87
N ASN A 306 -21.43 10.16 -3.44
CA ASN A 306 -20.28 10.39 -4.31
C ASN A 306 -19.03 9.64 -3.79
N GLY A 307 -17.88 9.97 -4.38
CA GLY A 307 -16.59 9.38 -4.07
C GLY A 307 -15.44 10.38 -4.17
N ARG A 308 -14.28 9.93 -3.70
CA ARG A 308 -12.97 10.59 -3.86
C ARG A 308 -12.13 9.83 -4.89
N GLU A 309 -10.94 10.33 -5.16
CA GLU A 309 -9.99 9.68 -6.07
C GLU A 309 -8.98 8.82 -5.27
N ASN A 310 -8.72 7.61 -5.75
CA ASN A 310 -7.46 6.92 -5.49
C ASN A 310 -6.44 7.44 -6.49
N ILE A 311 -5.22 7.73 -6.04
CA ILE A 311 -4.14 8.25 -6.89
C ILE A 311 -2.94 7.33 -6.75
N TYR A 312 -2.52 6.74 -7.86
CA TYR A 312 -1.32 5.93 -7.95
C TYR A 312 -0.31 6.63 -8.84
N ARG A 313 0.92 6.72 -8.37
CA ARG A 313 2.05 7.23 -9.13
C ARG A 313 3.18 6.21 -9.10
N ASP A 314 3.78 5.97 -10.26
CA ASP A 314 4.95 5.11 -10.40
C ASP A 314 5.91 5.75 -11.39
N VAL A 315 7.14 6.00 -10.95
CA VAL A 315 8.22 6.55 -11.76
C VAL A 315 9.37 5.57 -11.74
N LEU A 316 9.60 4.92 -12.88
CA LEU A 316 10.74 4.02 -13.08
C LEU A 316 11.78 4.74 -13.93
N THR A 317 13.00 4.87 -13.42
CA THR A 317 14.16 5.39 -14.16
C THR A 317 15.23 4.31 -14.25
N GLN A 318 15.71 4.04 -15.45
CA GLN A 318 16.78 3.10 -15.74
C GLN A 318 17.89 3.80 -16.50
N GLU A 319 19.12 3.70 -16.01
CA GLU A 319 20.30 4.20 -16.70
C GLU A 319 21.34 3.08 -16.83
N SER A 320 21.94 2.96 -18.02
CA SER A 320 23.12 2.13 -18.23
C SER A 320 24.21 2.95 -18.91
N ARG A 321 25.45 2.81 -18.46
CA ARG A 321 26.64 3.40 -19.08
C ARG A 321 27.73 2.36 -19.14
N THR A 322 28.24 2.10 -20.33
CA THR A 322 29.36 1.17 -20.53
C THR A 322 30.45 1.86 -21.33
N THR A 323 31.68 1.81 -20.85
CA THR A 323 32.86 2.32 -21.55
C THR A 323 33.96 1.28 -21.48
N GLY A 324 34.50 0.85 -22.61
CA GLY A 324 35.56 -0.15 -22.60
C GLY A 324 35.89 -0.74 -23.95
N LEU A 325 36.84 -1.67 -23.90
CA LEU A 325 37.25 -2.51 -25.01
C LEU A 325 36.43 -3.80 -24.98
N THR A 326 35.55 -3.99 -25.95
CA THR A 326 34.75 -5.21 -26.11
C THR A 326 35.39 -6.13 -27.14
N VAL A 327 35.55 -7.40 -26.78
CA VAL A 327 35.94 -8.49 -27.67
C VAL A 327 34.72 -9.41 -27.81
N SER A 328 34.25 -9.64 -29.04
CA SER A 328 33.09 -10.49 -29.29
C SER A 328 33.27 -11.38 -30.52
N LEU A 329 32.65 -12.55 -30.51
CA LEU A 329 32.61 -13.48 -31.64
C LEU A 329 31.25 -13.41 -32.35
N GLY A 330 31.26 -13.29 -33.67
CA GLY A 330 30.07 -13.31 -34.53
C GLY A 330 29.49 -14.71 -34.76
N HIS A 331 28.23 -14.75 -35.21
CA HIS A 331 27.40 -15.95 -35.37
C HIS A 331 27.90 -16.88 -36.50
N GLY A 332 28.85 -17.76 -36.19
CA GLY A 332 29.35 -18.79 -37.11
C GLY A 332 29.73 -20.12 -36.45
N LEU A 333 29.36 -20.34 -35.18
CA LEU A 333 29.87 -21.45 -34.36
C LEU A 333 28.83 -22.55 -34.02
N LEU A 334 27.76 -22.71 -34.81
CA LEU A 334 26.76 -23.76 -34.54
C LEU A 334 27.35 -25.19 -34.56
N SER A 335 28.52 -25.41 -35.16
CA SER A 335 29.22 -26.70 -35.18
C SER A 335 30.18 -26.98 -34.02
N LEU A 336 30.38 -26.05 -33.07
CA LEU A 336 31.29 -26.23 -31.91
C LEU A 336 30.56 -26.35 -30.56
N GLY A 337 29.23 -26.51 -30.57
CA GLY A 337 28.35 -26.19 -29.44
C GLY A 337 28.12 -27.24 -28.34
N GLN A 338 28.59 -28.49 -28.47
CA GLN A 338 28.22 -29.54 -27.49
C GLN A 338 29.31 -29.96 -26.50
N GLU A 339 30.60 -29.89 -26.84
CA GLU A 339 31.67 -30.38 -25.95
C GLU A 339 32.34 -29.29 -25.07
N ILE A 340 32.30 -28.02 -25.49
CA ILE A 340 32.98 -26.91 -24.79
C ILE A 340 32.01 -26.04 -23.97
N ALA A 341 30.72 -26.02 -24.33
CA ALA A 341 29.72 -25.15 -23.69
C ALA A 341 29.25 -25.68 -22.31
N ALA A 342 29.13 -27.00 -22.14
CA ALA A 342 28.59 -27.60 -20.92
C ALA A 342 29.46 -27.38 -19.66
N PRO A 343 30.81 -27.38 -19.72
CA PRO A 343 31.65 -27.00 -18.59
C PRO A 343 31.60 -25.51 -18.24
N LEU A 344 31.46 -24.62 -19.25
CA LEU A 344 31.48 -23.17 -19.07
C LEU A 344 30.16 -22.63 -18.50
N GLN A 345 29.01 -23.20 -18.89
CA GLN A 345 27.72 -22.87 -18.27
C GLN A 345 27.68 -23.23 -16.79
N ARG A 346 28.22 -24.41 -16.41
CA ARG A 346 28.30 -24.82 -14.99
C ARG A 346 29.28 -23.98 -14.17
N MET A 347 30.30 -23.39 -14.79
CA MET A 347 31.25 -22.51 -14.09
C MET A 347 30.61 -21.23 -13.57
N GLY A 348 29.58 -20.71 -14.25
CA GLY A 348 28.79 -19.55 -13.79
C GLY A 348 27.88 -19.85 -12.61
N GLU A 349 27.55 -21.13 -12.38
CA GLU A 349 26.65 -21.59 -11.31
C GLU A 349 27.39 -22.06 -10.05
N VAL A 350 28.70 -22.30 -10.13
CA VAL A 350 29.51 -22.86 -9.05
C VAL A 350 30.13 -21.74 -8.21
N GLN A 351 29.90 -21.77 -6.89
CA GLN A 351 30.43 -20.77 -5.96
C GLN A 351 31.88 -21.04 -5.52
N ASP A 352 32.36 -22.30 -5.57
CA ASP A 352 33.71 -22.71 -5.11
C ASP A 352 34.83 -22.40 -6.12
N ASP A 353 35.83 -21.62 -5.69
CA ASP A 353 36.92 -21.14 -6.52
C ASP A 353 37.90 -22.23 -6.99
N ARG A 354 38.05 -23.34 -6.24
CA ARG A 354 38.89 -24.47 -6.67
C ARG A 354 38.21 -25.27 -7.75
N LEU A 355 36.89 -25.42 -7.65
CA LEU A 355 36.11 -26.13 -8.65
C LEU A 355 36.03 -25.31 -9.96
N LYS A 356 35.89 -23.98 -9.87
CA LYS A 356 36.10 -23.07 -11.02
C LYS A 356 37.48 -23.25 -11.64
N ALA A 357 38.54 -23.35 -10.84
CA ALA A 357 39.90 -23.57 -11.33
C ALA A 357 40.06 -24.93 -12.06
N VAL A 358 39.41 -25.99 -11.57
CA VAL A 358 39.41 -27.30 -12.26
C VAL A 358 38.67 -27.25 -13.59
N TYR A 359 37.52 -26.56 -13.65
CA TYR A 359 36.80 -26.36 -14.91
C TYR A 359 37.57 -25.48 -15.89
N ALA A 360 38.22 -24.42 -15.41
CA ALA A 360 39.13 -23.58 -16.19
C ALA A 360 40.33 -24.38 -16.71
N TRP A 361 40.90 -25.27 -15.89
CA TRP A 361 42.00 -26.15 -16.31
C TRP A 361 41.57 -27.16 -17.37
N LYS A 362 40.39 -27.78 -17.23
CA LYS A 362 39.81 -28.66 -18.27
C LYS A 362 39.53 -27.92 -19.57
N ALA A 363 38.95 -26.73 -19.50
CA ALA A 363 38.68 -25.90 -20.67
C ALA A 363 40.00 -25.45 -21.34
N GLY A 364 40.99 -25.03 -20.55
CA GLY A 364 42.32 -24.67 -21.04
C GLY A 364 43.03 -25.83 -21.71
N ARG A 365 42.92 -27.05 -21.17
CA ARG A 365 43.48 -28.26 -21.77
C ARG A 365 42.77 -28.64 -23.08
N LEU A 366 41.45 -28.53 -23.16
CA LEU A 366 40.68 -28.76 -24.39
C LEU A 366 41.03 -27.75 -25.48
N ILE A 367 41.23 -26.48 -25.12
CA ILE A 367 41.73 -25.45 -26.05
C ILE A 367 43.14 -25.81 -26.50
N HIS A 368 44.04 -26.16 -25.59
CA HIS A 368 45.42 -26.51 -25.94
C HIS A 368 45.49 -27.75 -26.84
N GLU A 369 44.75 -28.83 -26.54
CA GLU A 369 44.70 -30.05 -27.34
C GLU A 369 44.11 -29.82 -28.75
N ASN A 370 43.17 -28.87 -28.90
CA ASN A 370 42.53 -28.55 -30.19
C ASN A 370 43.23 -27.45 -31.01
N PHE A 371 44.09 -26.62 -30.40
CA PHE A 371 44.75 -25.48 -31.08
C PHE A 371 46.29 -25.64 -31.25
N ASP A 372 46.97 -26.54 -30.53
CA ASP A 372 48.43 -26.73 -30.66
C ASP A 372 48.86 -27.67 -31.81
N LYS A 373 47.94 -28.38 -32.46
CA LYS A 373 48.27 -29.38 -33.50
C LYS A 373 48.31 -28.85 -34.93
N GLY A 374 48.59 -27.56 -35.16
CA GLY A 374 48.83 -26.97 -36.50
C GLY A 374 47.67 -27.02 -37.51
N GLN A 375 46.62 -27.78 -37.22
CA GLN A 375 45.32 -27.69 -37.85
C GLN A 375 44.59 -26.56 -37.16
N ASN A 376 44.62 -25.37 -37.75
CA ASN A 376 43.75 -24.29 -37.33
C ASN A 376 42.31 -24.71 -37.72
N PRO A 377 41.45 -25.16 -36.79
CA PRO A 377 40.09 -25.64 -37.13
C PRO A 377 39.20 -24.52 -37.72
N LEU A 378 39.75 -23.30 -37.77
CA LEU A 378 39.17 -22.09 -38.31
C LEU A 378 39.46 -21.86 -39.81
N LYS A 379 40.30 -22.70 -40.46
CA LYS A 379 40.58 -22.55 -41.90
C LYS A 379 39.37 -22.85 -42.79
N ASP A 380 38.51 -23.78 -42.36
CA ASP A 380 37.33 -24.21 -43.11
C ASP A 380 36.00 -23.70 -42.51
N ALA A 381 36.05 -23.02 -41.35
CA ALA A 381 34.89 -22.41 -40.71
C ALA A 381 34.58 -21.03 -41.35
N ALA A 382 34.11 -21.06 -42.60
CA ALA A 382 33.61 -19.88 -43.28
C ALA A 382 32.40 -19.29 -42.52
N GLY A 383 32.58 -18.16 -41.84
CA GLY A 383 31.46 -17.39 -41.26
C GLY A 383 31.65 -16.82 -39.86
N PHE A 384 32.74 -17.13 -39.13
CA PHE A 384 32.99 -16.45 -37.85
C PHE A 384 33.75 -15.13 -38.05
N SER A 385 33.44 -14.13 -37.22
CA SER A 385 34.14 -12.85 -37.18
C SER A 385 34.56 -12.51 -35.75
N LEU A 386 35.83 -12.18 -35.52
CA LEU A 386 36.30 -11.57 -34.27
C LEU A 386 36.10 -10.07 -34.36
N ASN A 387 35.28 -9.51 -33.49
CA ASN A 387 35.01 -8.07 -33.42
C ASN A 387 35.66 -7.49 -32.17
N LEU A 388 36.55 -6.52 -32.37
CA LEU A 388 37.19 -5.74 -31.31
C LEU A 388 36.71 -4.30 -31.40
N SER A 389 36.05 -3.78 -30.38
CA SER A 389 35.54 -2.40 -30.38
C SER A 389 35.89 -1.66 -29.10
N LEU A 390 36.45 -0.46 -29.22
CA LEU A 390 36.62 0.48 -28.12
C LEU A 390 35.54 1.55 -28.23
N GLY A 391 34.74 1.74 -27.19
CA GLY A 391 33.69 2.74 -27.24
C GLY A 391 33.03 3.02 -25.91
N THR A 392 32.09 3.96 -25.97
CA THR A 392 31.18 4.31 -24.87
C THR A 392 29.74 4.19 -25.36
N SER A 393 28.86 3.73 -24.49
CA SER A 393 27.42 3.66 -24.70
C SER A 393 26.70 4.12 -23.44
N LYS A 394 25.63 4.89 -23.63
CA LYS A 394 24.72 5.33 -22.58
C LYS A 394 23.30 5.08 -23.03
N SER A 395 22.49 4.49 -22.15
CA SER A 395 21.03 4.40 -22.28
C SER A 395 20.36 5.01 -21.05
N TYR A 396 19.26 5.70 -21.27
CA TYR A 396 18.41 6.30 -20.25
C TYR A 396 16.96 6.02 -20.64
N SER A 397 16.17 5.54 -19.70
CA SER A 397 14.71 5.41 -19.82
C SER A 397 14.07 5.92 -18.55
N ARG A 398 13.05 6.76 -18.68
CA ARG A 398 12.19 7.20 -17.58
C ARG A 398 10.74 7.06 -17.99
N THR A 399 10.00 6.24 -17.27
CA THR A 399 8.56 6.06 -17.43
C THR A 399 7.86 6.56 -16.17
N GLU A 400 6.92 7.47 -16.34
CA GLU A 400 6.08 8.01 -15.27
C GLU A 400 4.62 7.71 -15.61
N SER A 401 3.96 6.97 -14.73
CA SER A 401 2.54 6.64 -14.81
C SER A 401 1.80 7.25 -13.63
N VAL A 402 0.71 7.95 -13.92
CA VAL A 402 -0.21 8.50 -12.92
C VAL A 402 -1.61 8.00 -13.25
N THR A 403 -2.17 7.19 -12.35
CA THR A 403 -3.52 6.66 -12.44
C THR A 403 -4.39 7.29 -11.37
N LYS A 404 -5.56 7.79 -11.76
CA LYS A 404 -6.60 8.30 -10.88
C LYS A 404 -7.82 7.42 -11.06
N GLU A 405 -8.28 6.80 -9.98
CA GLU A 405 -9.47 5.95 -9.99
C GLU A 405 -10.53 6.57 -9.08
N TYR A 406 -11.73 6.76 -9.62
CA TYR A 406 -12.85 7.27 -8.84
C TYR A 406 -13.37 6.18 -7.89
N ALA A 407 -13.16 6.38 -6.59
CA ALA A 407 -13.62 5.51 -5.52
C ALA A 407 -15.03 5.92 -5.06
N GLY A 408 -16.04 5.59 -5.85
CA GLY A 408 -17.45 5.86 -5.55
C GLY A 408 -17.99 5.11 -4.33
N SER A 409 -19.13 5.58 -3.81
CA SER A 409 -19.87 4.86 -2.78
C SER A 409 -20.60 3.64 -3.36
N LYS A 410 -20.88 2.64 -2.51
CA LYS A 410 -21.62 1.43 -2.88
C LYS A 410 -22.77 1.20 -1.90
N ILE A 411 -23.96 0.95 -2.42
CA ILE A 411 -25.14 0.54 -1.64
C ILE A 411 -25.66 -0.76 -2.22
N ALA A 412 -25.58 -1.84 -1.46
CA ALA A 412 -26.02 -3.17 -1.87
C ALA A 412 -27.09 -3.70 -0.91
N ALA A 413 -28.22 -4.13 -1.46
CA ALA A 413 -29.32 -4.73 -0.73
C ALA A 413 -29.68 -6.10 -1.33
N GLY A 414 -29.86 -7.13 -0.51
CA GLY A 414 -30.30 -8.45 -0.99
C GLY A 414 -31.72 -8.46 -1.58
N GLU A 415 -32.56 -7.50 -1.17
CA GLU A 415 -33.93 -7.33 -1.64
C GLU A 415 -34.14 -5.95 -2.27
N LYS A 416 -34.38 -4.90 -1.47
CA LYS A 416 -34.70 -3.56 -1.97
C LYS A 416 -33.70 -2.50 -1.50
N ALA A 417 -33.14 -1.75 -2.43
CA ALA A 417 -32.44 -0.51 -2.14
C ALA A 417 -33.40 0.68 -2.35
N THR A 418 -33.64 1.49 -1.31
CA THR A 418 -34.53 2.65 -1.36
C THR A 418 -33.78 3.93 -0.97
N LEU A 419 -33.72 4.89 -1.87
CA LEU A 419 -33.14 6.22 -1.63
C LEU A 419 -34.23 7.28 -1.80
N SER A 420 -34.54 8.01 -0.73
CA SER A 420 -35.66 8.95 -0.69
C SER A 420 -35.24 10.33 -0.21
N ALA A 421 -35.14 11.28 -1.14
CA ALA A 421 -35.03 12.71 -0.91
C ALA A 421 -36.43 13.35 -0.84
N ILE A 422 -36.91 13.64 0.38
CA ILE A 422 -38.32 13.99 0.63
C ILE A 422 -38.67 15.47 0.41
N GLU A 423 -37.69 16.35 0.18
CA GLU A 423 -37.92 17.78 -0.09
C GLU A 423 -37.08 18.34 -1.25
N ARG A 424 -35.85 17.85 -1.45
CA ARG A 424 -34.87 18.37 -2.41
C ARG A 424 -34.39 17.29 -3.39
N ASP A 425 -33.11 17.34 -3.74
CA ASP A 425 -32.47 16.50 -4.76
C ASP A 425 -31.92 15.17 -4.20
N LEU A 426 -31.82 14.20 -5.10
CA LEU A 426 -31.04 12.98 -4.95
C LEU A 426 -29.91 13.00 -6.00
N THR A 427 -28.66 13.08 -5.55
CA THR A 427 -27.47 13.09 -6.42
C THR A 427 -26.61 11.86 -6.17
N ILE A 428 -26.26 11.16 -7.25
CA ILE A 428 -25.39 9.97 -7.23
C ILE A 428 -24.30 10.14 -8.29
N GLN A 429 -23.05 10.29 -7.87
CA GLN A 429 -21.88 10.44 -8.74
C GLN A 429 -20.95 9.23 -8.61
N GLY A 430 -20.66 8.58 -9.74
CA GLY A 430 -19.69 7.48 -9.86
C GLY A 430 -19.89 6.34 -8.86
N SER A 431 -21.11 6.18 -8.35
CA SER A 431 -21.45 5.31 -7.23
C SER A 431 -22.43 4.22 -7.68
N LYS A 432 -22.44 3.08 -6.98
CA LYS A 432 -23.24 1.91 -7.35
C LYS A 432 -24.38 1.69 -6.35
N VAL A 433 -25.61 1.54 -6.85
CA VAL A 433 -26.78 1.14 -6.05
C VAL A 433 -27.35 -0.14 -6.64
N GLU A 434 -27.39 -1.22 -5.85
CA GLU A 434 -27.79 -2.55 -6.31
C GLU A 434 -28.77 -3.23 -5.34
N GLY A 435 -29.73 -3.95 -5.91
CA GLY A 435 -30.65 -4.85 -5.23
C GLY A 435 -31.60 -5.52 -6.23
N LYS A 436 -32.43 -6.46 -5.78
CA LYS A 436 -33.47 -7.06 -6.65
C LYS A 436 -34.44 -5.98 -7.14
N ASN A 437 -34.72 -4.99 -6.28
CA ASN A 437 -35.46 -3.79 -6.62
C ASN A 437 -34.67 -2.56 -6.17
N VAL A 438 -34.65 -1.53 -7.01
CA VAL A 438 -34.07 -0.21 -6.68
C VAL A 438 -35.17 0.84 -6.81
N ALA A 439 -35.40 1.61 -5.75
CA ALA A 439 -36.37 2.69 -5.71
C ALA A 439 -35.65 4.00 -5.37
N LEU A 440 -35.65 4.93 -6.34
CA LEU A 440 -35.10 6.27 -6.18
C LEU A 440 -36.25 7.28 -6.18
N THR A 441 -36.30 8.16 -5.19
CA THR A 441 -37.34 9.17 -5.06
C THR A 441 -36.72 10.50 -4.68
N ALA A 442 -37.06 11.56 -5.40
CA ALA A 442 -36.72 12.94 -5.07
C ALA A 442 -37.94 13.82 -5.31
N LYS A 443 -38.08 14.91 -4.55
CA LYS A 443 -39.11 15.92 -4.82
C LYS A 443 -38.72 16.90 -5.92
N GLN A 444 -37.42 17.16 -6.06
CA GLN A 444 -36.88 18.02 -7.10
C GLN A 444 -36.25 17.17 -8.20
N ASN A 445 -34.95 16.87 -8.12
CA ASN A 445 -34.24 16.17 -9.20
C ASN A 445 -33.60 14.86 -8.72
N ILE A 446 -33.48 13.90 -9.65
CA ILE A 446 -32.60 12.74 -9.51
C ILE A 446 -31.46 12.92 -10.51
N GLN A 447 -30.23 13.09 -10.02
CA GLN A 447 -29.03 13.30 -10.84
C GLN A 447 -28.09 12.11 -10.71
N LEU A 448 -27.85 11.42 -11.83
CA LEU A 448 -26.93 10.29 -11.91
C LEU A 448 -25.77 10.66 -12.85
N THR A 449 -24.58 10.84 -12.29
CA THR A 449 -23.38 11.24 -13.06
C THR A 449 -22.28 10.20 -12.93
N ALA A 450 -21.46 10.06 -13.96
CA ALA A 450 -20.31 9.15 -13.91
C ALA A 450 -19.19 9.75 -13.04
N GLY A 451 -18.43 8.87 -12.39
CA GLY A 451 -17.10 9.18 -11.88
C GLY A 451 -16.09 8.95 -13.01
N GLU A 452 -15.01 9.73 -13.04
CA GLU A 452 -14.02 9.67 -14.10
C GLU A 452 -12.75 8.97 -13.61
N ASN A 453 -12.30 7.95 -14.35
CA ASN A 453 -11.00 7.34 -14.15
C ASN A 453 -10.05 7.95 -15.17
N ARG A 454 -8.80 8.22 -14.78
CA ARG A 454 -7.79 8.75 -15.72
C ARG A 454 -6.50 7.97 -15.56
N ASN A 455 -5.85 7.72 -16.68
CA ASN A 455 -4.49 7.21 -16.69
C ASN A 455 -3.63 8.08 -17.61
N ARG A 456 -2.44 8.45 -17.16
CA ARG A 456 -1.46 9.16 -17.96
C ARG A 456 -0.11 8.51 -17.81
N THR A 457 0.47 8.09 -18.92
CA THR A 457 1.84 7.57 -18.98
C THR A 457 2.69 8.47 -19.86
N THR A 458 3.86 8.86 -19.37
CA THR A 458 4.88 9.54 -20.16
C THR A 458 6.16 8.75 -20.12
N THR A 459 6.75 8.50 -21.29
CA THR A 459 8.04 7.82 -21.40
C THR A 459 9.04 8.70 -22.10
N GLN A 460 10.26 8.74 -21.58
CA GLN A 460 11.41 9.43 -22.17
C GLN A 460 12.54 8.42 -22.31
N ASN A 461 13.07 8.29 -23.53
CA ASN A 461 14.19 7.42 -23.83
C ASN A 461 15.30 8.24 -24.48
N GLU A 462 16.53 8.05 -24.01
CA GLU A 462 17.73 8.58 -24.65
C GLU A 462 18.76 7.48 -24.78
N ALA A 463 19.37 7.36 -25.95
CA ALA A 463 20.51 6.48 -26.16
C ALA A 463 21.59 7.23 -26.92
N SER A 464 22.84 6.99 -26.56
CA SER A 464 23.98 7.50 -27.31
C SER A 464 25.11 6.49 -27.27
N SER A 465 25.83 6.37 -28.37
CA SER A 465 27.03 5.54 -28.43
C SER A 465 28.06 6.17 -29.35
N ALA A 466 29.33 5.96 -29.04
CA ALA A 466 30.43 6.33 -29.92
C ALA A 466 31.54 5.30 -29.75
N GLY A 467 32.12 4.85 -30.87
CA GLY A 467 33.16 3.83 -30.81
C GLY A 467 33.86 3.61 -32.14
N ILE A 468 35.03 2.98 -32.03
CA ILE A 468 35.85 2.51 -33.14
C ILE A 468 35.94 1.00 -33.01
N GLY A 469 35.68 0.29 -34.10
CA GLY A 469 35.70 -1.16 -34.14
C GLY A 469 36.52 -1.69 -35.30
N VAL A 470 37.22 -2.80 -35.08
CA VAL A 470 37.89 -3.58 -36.11
C VAL A 470 37.30 -4.99 -36.10
N SER A 471 37.06 -5.54 -37.29
CA SER A 471 36.55 -6.90 -37.47
C SER A 471 37.58 -7.73 -38.24
N PHE A 472 37.78 -8.97 -37.81
CA PHE A 472 38.64 -9.93 -38.46
C PHE A 472 37.85 -11.19 -38.82
N SER A 473 38.00 -11.67 -40.05
CA SER A 473 37.48 -12.95 -40.51
C SER A 473 38.66 -13.90 -40.82
N PRO A 474 38.41 -15.18 -41.16
CA PRO A 474 39.46 -16.11 -41.60
C PRO A 474 40.30 -15.59 -42.77
N GLN A 475 39.75 -14.66 -43.57
CA GLN A 475 40.41 -14.04 -44.72
C GLN A 475 41.24 -12.79 -44.35
N GLY A 476 41.35 -12.45 -43.06
CA GLY A 476 42.12 -11.31 -42.56
C GLY A 476 41.23 -10.18 -42.03
N LEU A 477 41.70 -8.93 -42.13
CA LEU A 477 40.92 -7.75 -41.74
C LEU A 477 39.65 -7.68 -42.60
N SER A 478 38.49 -7.87 -41.98
CA SER A 478 37.19 -7.86 -42.67
C SER A 478 36.53 -6.47 -42.67
N GLY A 479 36.98 -5.55 -41.82
CA GLY A 479 36.49 -4.17 -41.84
C GLY A 479 36.96 -3.30 -40.68
N LEU A 480 36.97 -2.00 -40.93
CA LEU A 480 37.14 -0.92 -39.94
C LEU A 480 35.80 -0.18 -39.82
N SER A 481 35.42 0.19 -38.60
CA SER A 481 34.18 0.91 -38.32
C SER A 481 34.43 2.08 -37.38
N LEU A 482 33.82 3.22 -37.70
CA LEU A 482 33.67 4.36 -36.81
C LEU A 482 32.18 4.64 -36.72
N HIS A 483 31.63 4.68 -35.51
CA HIS A 483 30.22 5.00 -35.32
C HIS A 483 30.03 6.03 -34.22
N ALA A 484 29.06 6.91 -34.44
CA ALA A 484 28.49 7.77 -33.43
C ALA A 484 26.98 7.77 -33.66
N SER A 485 26.21 7.53 -32.60
CA SER A 485 24.75 7.54 -32.66
C SER A 485 24.18 8.27 -31.46
N LYS A 486 23.06 8.95 -31.69
CA LYS A 486 22.22 9.57 -30.67
C LYS A 486 20.77 9.35 -31.06
N ALA A 487 19.98 8.83 -30.12
CA ALA A 487 18.55 8.63 -30.25
C ALA A 487 17.85 9.27 -29.06
N GLN A 488 16.72 9.91 -29.32
CA GLN A 488 15.85 10.49 -28.30
C GLN A 488 14.40 10.23 -28.70
N GLY A 489 13.57 9.80 -27.74
CA GLY A 489 12.17 9.51 -27.98
C GLY A 489 11.33 9.87 -26.77
N ASN A 490 10.25 10.61 -26.99
CA ASN A 490 9.29 10.98 -25.97
C ASN A 490 7.91 10.47 -26.38
N SER A 491 7.18 9.83 -25.48
CA SER A 491 5.79 9.45 -25.68
C SER A 491 4.91 9.95 -24.53
N LYS A 492 3.65 10.24 -24.86
CA LYS A 492 2.61 10.58 -23.89
C LYS A 492 1.33 9.86 -24.29
N GLU A 493 0.81 9.07 -23.37
CA GLU A 493 -0.44 8.33 -23.51
C GLU A 493 -1.39 8.82 -22.44
N ASN A 494 -2.65 9.08 -22.82
CA ASN A 494 -3.72 9.40 -21.88
C ASN A 494 -4.91 8.49 -22.15
N ALA A 495 -5.55 8.01 -21.09
CA ALA A 495 -6.83 7.32 -21.12
C ALA A 495 -7.76 7.98 -20.08
N SER A 496 -9.04 8.05 -20.39
CA SER A 496 -10.11 8.64 -19.57
C SER A 496 -11.40 7.86 -19.72
#